data_AF-A0A7X8IC99-F1
#
_entry.id   AF-A0A7X8IC99-F1
#
_cell.length_a   1.000
_cell.length_b   1.000
_cell.length_c   1.000
_cell.angle_alpha   90.00
_cell.angle_beta   90.00
_cell.angle_gamma   90.00
#
_symmetry.space_group_name_H-M   'P 1'
#
loop_
_entity.id
_entity.type
_entity.pdbx_description
1 polymer ?
#
loop_
_entity_poly.entity_id
_entity_poly.type
_entity_poly.pdbx_seq_one_letter_code
_entity_poly.pdbx_strand_id
1 'polypeptide(L)'
;MKFHEIPEPDLQEVFLQKVEESGLEKGKIILYEVHGNSCTFMFENEKGERACATYSKSLYGRRWIEEKFFTSKMGVLGTGKISYDVNDKLTVCEVTCNFNEPQIIFGEDKSLVLSVKVFGVCVILMAGFAGRILALQMRAKKN
;
A
#
# COMPACT_ATOMS: atom_id res chain seq x y z
N MET A 1 5.90 -5.66 12.42
CA MET A 1 6.18 -5.13 11.07
C MET A 1 6.96 -3.83 11.22
N LYS A 2 8.20 -3.76 10.72
CA LYS A 2 8.92 -2.49 10.60
C LYS A 2 8.46 -1.85 9.28
N PHE A 3 7.80 -0.70 9.36
CA PHE A 3 7.45 0.08 8.19
C PHE A 3 8.71 0.82 7.73
N HIS A 4 9.24 0.47 6.56
CA HIS A 4 10.31 1.25 5.93
C HIS A 4 9.63 2.41 5.19
N GLU A 5 9.62 3.57 5.83
CA GLU A 5 9.04 4.77 5.26
C GLU A 5 10.03 5.47 4.31
N ILE A 6 9.64 5.71 3.07
CA ILE A 6 10.50 6.19 1.98
C ILE A 6 10.07 7.59 1.53
N PRO A 7 10.97 8.58 1.42
CA PRO A 7 10.65 9.88 0.83
C PRO A 7 10.30 9.78 -0.66
N GLU A 8 9.35 10.59 -1.14
CA GLU A 8 8.88 10.58 -2.54
C GLU A 8 9.99 10.77 -3.60
N PRO A 9 10.97 11.67 -3.42
CA PRO A 9 12.08 11.83 -4.39
C PRO A 9 12.96 10.58 -4.51
N ASP A 10 13.01 9.76 -3.46
CA ASP A 10 13.94 8.65 -3.35
C ASP A 10 13.29 7.31 -3.76
N LEU A 11 11.99 7.31 -4.07
CA LEU A 11 11.21 6.09 -4.26
C LEU A 11 11.71 5.24 -5.43
N GLN A 12 12.09 5.89 -6.52
CA GLN A 12 12.66 5.23 -7.69
C GLN A 12 14.02 4.61 -7.38
N GLU A 13 14.88 5.35 -6.68
CA GLU A 13 16.22 4.89 -6.29
C GLU A 13 16.12 3.71 -5.32
N VAL A 14 15.26 3.79 -4.32
CA VAL A 14 15.01 2.70 -3.36
C VAL A 14 14.46 1.45 -4.07
N PHE A 15 13.55 1.62 -5.04
CA PHE A 15 13.07 0.50 -5.83
C PHE A 15 14.20 -0.18 -6.61
N LEU A 16 15.03 0.60 -7.31
CA LEU A 16 16.16 0.08 -8.09
C LEU A 16 17.20 -0.60 -7.20
N GLN A 17 17.53 0.00 -6.06
CA GLN A 17 18.43 -0.61 -5.07
C GLN A 17 17.89 -1.96 -4.61
N LYS A 18 16.58 -2.07 -4.38
CA LYS A 18 15.95 -3.32 -3.94
C LYS A 18 15.94 -4.40 -5.02
N VAL A 19 15.76 -3.99 -6.28
CA VAL A 19 15.94 -4.87 -7.44
C VAL A 19 17.37 -5.43 -7.46
N GLU A 20 18.38 -4.57 -7.30
CA GLU A 20 19.79 -5.00 -7.22
C GLU A 20 20.04 -5.93 -6.01
N GLU A 21 19.50 -5.62 -4.83
CA GLU A 21 19.60 -6.45 -3.62
C GLU A 21 18.95 -7.83 -3.79
N SER A 22 17.90 -7.93 -4.60
CA SER A 22 17.30 -9.22 -4.97
C SER A 22 18.14 -10.02 -5.98
N GLY A 23 19.30 -9.48 -6.38
CA GLY A 23 20.28 -10.10 -7.25
C GLY A 23 19.90 -10.06 -8.73
N LEU A 24 18.90 -9.28 -9.11
CA LEU A 24 18.58 -9.00 -10.50
C LEU A 24 19.68 -8.13 -11.10
N GLU A 25 20.06 -8.41 -12.34
CA GLU A 25 21.03 -7.56 -13.04
C GLU A 25 20.44 -6.20 -13.39
N LYS A 26 21.31 -5.21 -13.62
CA LYS A 26 20.91 -3.86 -14.02
C LYS A 26 19.98 -3.90 -15.22
N GLY A 27 18.92 -3.11 -15.12
CA GLY A 27 17.89 -3.00 -16.14
C GLY A 27 17.21 -1.64 -16.02
N LYS A 28 15.99 -1.54 -16.53
CA LYS A 28 15.26 -0.27 -16.55
C LYS A 28 13.85 -0.44 -16.02
N ILE A 29 13.34 0.65 -15.48
CA ILE A 29 11.92 0.78 -15.18
C ILE A 29 11.20 0.91 -16.53
N ILE A 30 10.30 -0.01 -16.81
CA ILE A 30 9.53 -0.05 -18.06
C ILE A 30 8.21 0.68 -17.94
N LEU A 31 7.63 0.72 -16.73
CA LEU A 31 6.37 1.39 -16.48
C LEU A 31 6.29 1.85 -15.03
N TYR A 32 5.65 3.00 -14.84
CA TYR A 32 5.33 3.57 -13.55
C TYR A 32 3.93 4.15 -13.64
N GLU A 33 3.06 3.77 -12.70
CA GLU A 33 1.74 4.35 -12.61
C GLU A 33 1.37 4.69 -11.17
N VAL A 34 0.57 5.73 -11.04
CA VAL A 34 0.02 6.23 -9.78
C VAL A 34 -1.49 6.09 -9.83
N HIS A 35 -2.07 5.53 -8.79
CA HIS A 35 -3.51 5.40 -8.64
C HIS A 35 -3.90 5.70 -7.19
N GLY A 36 -4.69 6.76 -7.02
CA GLY A 36 -5.11 7.22 -5.70
C GLY A 36 -3.91 7.50 -4.80
N ASN A 37 -3.81 6.71 -3.72
CA ASN A 37 -2.76 6.84 -2.72
C ASN A 37 -1.66 5.77 -2.86
N SER A 38 -1.62 5.07 -4.00
CA SER A 38 -0.63 4.04 -4.32
C SER A 38 0.11 4.35 -5.63
N CYS A 39 1.32 3.80 -5.77
CA CYS A 39 2.03 3.78 -7.03
C CYS A 39 2.76 2.45 -7.24
N THR A 40 2.86 2.02 -8.48
CA THR A 40 3.44 0.74 -8.86
C THR A 40 4.56 0.96 -9.88
N PHE A 41 5.68 0.30 -9.66
CA PHE A 41 6.81 0.26 -10.59
C PHE A 41 6.91 -1.12 -11.23
N MET A 42 7.27 -1.14 -12.51
CA MET A 42 7.64 -2.34 -13.25
C MET A 42 9.05 -2.18 -13.78
N PHE A 43 9.84 -3.23 -13.62
CA PHE A 43 11.23 -3.32 -14.05
C PHE A 43 11.43 -4.54 -14.94
N GLU A 44 12.24 -4.38 -15.98
CA GLU A 44 12.72 -5.47 -16.81
C GLU A 44 14.17 -5.21 -17.24
N ASN A 45 14.97 -6.27 -17.25
CA ASN A 45 16.35 -6.24 -17.76
C ASN A 45 16.48 -6.95 -19.11
N GLU A 46 17.68 -6.85 -19.71
CA GLU A 46 17.95 -7.44 -21.04
C GLU A 46 17.86 -8.97 -21.06
N LYS A 47 17.96 -9.61 -19.89
CA LYS A 47 17.81 -11.06 -19.72
C LYS A 47 16.36 -11.50 -19.55
N GLY A 48 15.40 -10.58 -19.62
CA GLY A 48 13.98 -10.84 -19.41
C GLY A 48 13.62 -11.12 -17.95
N GLU A 49 14.52 -10.82 -17.01
CA GLU A 49 14.20 -10.86 -15.59
C GLU A 49 13.37 -9.63 -15.22
N ARG A 50 12.39 -9.83 -14.35
CA ARG A 50 11.31 -8.88 -14.09
C ARG A 50 11.17 -8.62 -12.61
N ALA A 51 10.78 -7.40 -12.26
CA ALA A 51 10.37 -7.07 -10.90
C ALA A 51 9.19 -6.08 -10.91
N CYS A 52 8.32 -6.17 -9.92
CA CYS A 52 7.35 -5.12 -9.64
C CYS A 52 7.26 -4.82 -8.14
N ALA A 53 7.00 -3.56 -7.83
CA ALA A 53 6.79 -3.09 -6.48
C ALA A 53 5.59 -2.16 -6.45
N THR A 54 4.76 -2.27 -5.42
CA THR A 54 3.73 -1.27 -5.12
C THR A 54 4.00 -0.64 -3.76
N TYR A 55 3.90 0.68 -3.75
CA TYR A 55 4.06 1.52 -2.57
C TYR A 55 2.77 2.30 -2.31
N SER A 56 2.37 2.43 -1.05
CA SER A 56 1.27 3.28 -0.62
C SER A 56 1.79 4.49 0.14
N LYS A 57 1.16 5.65 -0.03
CA LYS A 57 1.53 6.86 0.71
C LYS A 57 0.91 6.81 2.10
N SER A 58 1.70 7.12 3.11
CA SER A 58 1.22 7.16 4.50
C SER A 58 0.19 8.28 4.69
N LEU A 59 -0.90 7.98 5.40
CA LEU A 59 -1.92 8.98 5.74
C LEU A 59 -1.43 10.07 6.71
N TYR A 60 -0.35 9.80 7.43
CA TYR A 60 0.14 10.64 8.53
C TYR A 60 1.47 11.34 8.23
N GLY A 61 1.97 11.26 6.98
CA GLY A 61 3.23 11.89 6.59
C GLY A 61 3.48 11.85 5.07
N ARG A 62 4.42 12.66 4.59
CA ARG A 62 4.85 12.69 3.16
C ARG A 62 5.79 11.53 2.81
N ARG A 63 5.47 10.31 3.24
CA ARG A 63 6.32 9.13 3.09
C ARG A 63 5.54 7.98 2.47
N TRP A 64 6.24 7.14 1.74
CA TRP A 64 5.72 5.94 1.08
C TRP A 64 6.08 4.70 1.89
N ILE A 65 5.24 3.68 1.80
CA ILE A 65 5.38 2.41 2.50
C ILE A 65 5.29 1.33 1.43
N GLU A 66 6.24 0.40 1.44
CA GLU A 66 6.15 -0.76 0.56
C GLU A 66 5.01 -1.68 1.00
N GLU A 67 4.12 -1.97 0.06
CA GLU A 67 3.01 -2.91 0.28
C GLU A 67 3.40 -4.30 -0.23
N LYS A 68 3.91 -4.37 -1.47
CA LYS A 68 4.29 -5.63 -2.12
C LYS A 68 5.49 -5.46 -3.03
N PHE A 69 6.34 -6.46 -3.07
CA PHE A 69 7.50 -6.57 -3.95
C PHE A 69 7.58 -7.99 -4.52
N PHE A 70 7.65 -8.12 -5.84
CA PHE A 70 7.74 -9.38 -6.55
C PHE A 70 8.88 -9.37 -7.55
N THR A 71 9.55 -10.50 -7.71
CA THR A 71 10.62 -10.69 -8.69
C THR A 71 10.44 -11.98 -9.48
N SER A 72 11.04 -12.07 -10.67
CA SER A 72 11.09 -13.30 -11.47
C SER A 72 11.78 -14.44 -10.73
N LYS A 73 12.75 -14.13 -9.86
CA LYS A 73 13.45 -15.13 -9.03
C LYS A 73 12.55 -15.80 -8.00
N MET A 74 11.47 -15.15 -7.57
CA MET A 74 10.47 -15.76 -6.69
C MET A 74 9.53 -16.71 -7.44
N GLY A 75 9.67 -16.86 -8.77
CA GLY A 75 8.80 -17.68 -9.61
C GLY A 75 7.41 -17.08 -9.89
N VAL A 76 7.06 -15.98 -9.21
CA VAL A 76 5.71 -15.37 -9.28
C VAL A 76 5.47 -14.63 -10.60
N LEU A 77 6.52 -14.14 -11.25
CA LEU A 77 6.43 -13.40 -12.51
C LEU A 77 6.67 -14.27 -13.77
N GLY A 78 6.78 -15.59 -13.60
CA GLY A 78 7.10 -16.52 -14.70
C GLY A 78 6.02 -16.62 -15.80
N THR A 79 4.77 -16.26 -15.50
CA THR A 79 3.65 -16.23 -16.46
C THR A 79 3.48 -14.87 -17.15
N GLY A 80 4.27 -13.87 -16.75
CA GLY A 80 4.19 -12.51 -17.28
C GLY A 80 2.99 -11.69 -16.82
N LYS A 81 2.09 -12.23 -15.99
CA LYS A 81 0.98 -11.49 -15.39
C LYS A 81 0.84 -11.84 -13.91
N ILE A 82 0.71 -10.82 -13.07
CA ILE A 82 0.46 -10.97 -11.64
C ILE A 82 -0.68 -10.04 -11.22
N SER A 83 -1.61 -10.55 -10.43
CA SER A 83 -2.70 -9.77 -9.83
C SER A 83 -2.63 -9.92 -8.31
N TYR A 84 -2.73 -8.81 -7.59
CA TYR A 84 -2.64 -8.80 -6.14
C TYR A 84 -3.38 -7.62 -5.52
N ASP A 85 -4.02 -7.84 -4.36
CA ASP A 85 -4.67 -6.74 -3.65
C ASP A 85 -3.65 -5.88 -2.88
N VAL A 86 -3.81 -4.57 -2.94
CA VAL A 86 -3.02 -3.56 -2.23
C VAL A 86 -3.95 -2.81 -1.29
N ASN A 87 -3.56 -2.68 -0.03
CA ASN A 87 -4.30 -1.90 0.97
C ASN A 87 -3.55 -0.61 1.23
N ASP A 88 -4.00 0.48 0.60
CA ASP A 88 -3.34 1.78 0.71
C ASP A 88 -3.78 2.57 1.97
N LYS A 89 -4.43 1.86 2.90
CA LYS A 89 -5.04 2.34 4.15
C LYS A 89 -6.29 3.19 3.97
N LEU A 90 -6.60 3.65 2.77
CA LEU A 90 -7.86 4.30 2.41
C LEU A 90 -8.81 3.29 1.80
N THR A 91 -8.33 2.57 0.79
CA THR A 91 -9.05 1.57 0.03
C THR A 91 -8.22 0.30 -0.16
N VAL A 92 -8.90 -0.77 -0.58
CA VAL A 92 -8.25 -1.97 -1.10
C VAL A 92 -8.48 -2.00 -2.60
N CYS A 93 -7.41 -1.90 -3.38
CA CYS A 93 -7.46 -1.98 -4.83
C CYS A 93 -6.73 -3.23 -5.33
N GLU A 94 -7.21 -3.82 -6.41
CA GLU A 94 -6.53 -4.94 -7.06
C GLU A 94 -5.55 -4.40 -8.10
N VAL A 95 -4.27 -4.67 -7.94
CA VAL A 95 -3.23 -4.25 -8.90
C VAL A 95 -2.86 -5.44 -9.76
N THR A 96 -3.04 -5.29 -11.06
CA THR A 96 -2.62 -6.27 -12.07
C THR A 96 -1.45 -5.71 -12.87
N CYS A 97 -0.28 -6.33 -12.75
CA CYS A 97 0.88 -6.02 -13.58
C CYS A 97 0.98 -7.08 -14.70
N ASN A 98 0.96 -6.65 -15.96
CA ASN A 98 1.22 -7.50 -17.12
C ASN A 98 2.51 -7.04 -17.80
N PHE A 99 3.45 -7.96 -17.94
CA PHE A 99 4.77 -7.76 -18.54
C PHE A 99 4.85 -8.25 -19.99
N ASN A 100 3.89 -9.07 -20.45
CA ASN A 100 3.87 -9.50 -21.86
C ASN A 100 3.39 -8.37 -22.77
N GLU A 101 2.42 -7.60 -22.27
CA GLU A 101 2.05 -6.28 -22.77
C GLU A 101 2.23 -5.33 -21.58
N PRO A 102 3.32 -4.53 -21.54
CA PRO A 102 3.64 -3.69 -20.38
C PRO A 102 2.49 -2.76 -20.00
N GLN A 103 1.72 -3.16 -18.98
CA GLN A 103 0.59 -2.39 -18.46
C GLN A 103 0.41 -2.66 -16.96
N ILE A 104 0.04 -1.62 -16.24
CA ILE A 104 -0.42 -1.68 -14.86
C ILE A 104 -1.92 -1.38 -14.91
N ILE A 105 -2.74 -2.25 -14.32
CA ILE A 105 -4.18 -2.05 -14.25
C ILE A 105 -4.56 -2.04 -12.79
N PHE A 106 -5.10 -0.91 -12.35
CA PHE A 106 -5.74 -0.78 -11.05
C PHE A 106 -7.22 -1.11 -11.22
N GLY A 107 -7.67 -2.16 -10.53
CA GLY A 107 -9.08 -2.53 -10.43
C GLY A 107 -9.85 -1.55 -9.54
N GLU A 108 -11.18 -1.71 -9.51
CA GLU A 108 -12.05 -0.88 -8.68
C GLU A 108 -11.72 -1.02 -7.18
N ASP A 109 -11.87 0.09 -6.46
CA ASP A 109 -11.71 0.14 -5.01
C ASP A 109 -12.77 -0.74 -4.32
N LYS A 110 -12.35 -1.89 -3.78
CA LYS A 110 -13.24 -2.91 -3.22
C LYS A 110 -13.80 -2.56 -1.85
N SER A 111 -13.10 -1.73 -1.06
CA SER A 111 -13.55 -1.39 0.30
C SER A 111 -12.96 -0.07 0.78
N LEU A 112 -13.75 0.73 1.51
CA LEU A 112 -13.32 1.99 2.12
C LEU A 112 -12.88 1.73 3.57
N VAL A 113 -11.60 1.39 3.75
CA VAL A 113 -11.02 0.98 5.04
C VAL A 113 -10.96 2.14 6.02
N LEU A 114 -10.79 3.36 5.53
CA LEU A 114 -10.70 4.55 6.39
C LEU A 114 -12.02 4.84 7.11
N SER A 115 -13.16 4.74 6.43
CA SER A 115 -14.46 5.04 7.04
C SER A 115 -14.74 4.09 8.21
N VAL A 116 -14.50 2.79 8.03
CA VAL A 116 -14.69 1.77 9.08
C VAL A 116 -13.83 2.08 10.32
N LYS A 117 -12.56 2.48 10.12
CA LYS A 117 -11.67 2.85 11.23
C LYS A 117 -12.16 4.11 11.97
N VAL A 118 -12.61 5.14 11.25
CA VAL A 118 -13.15 6.36 11.85
C VAL A 118 -14.43 6.08 12.63
N PHE A 119 -15.34 5.27 12.07
CA PHE A 119 -16.56 4.85 12.76
C PHE A 119 -16.26 4.11 14.07
N GLY A 120 -15.30 3.19 14.07
CA GLY A 120 -14.89 2.48 15.29
C GLY A 120 -14.41 3.42 16.40
N VAL A 121 -13.56 4.40 16.07
CA VAL A 121 -13.07 5.40 17.03
C VAL A 121 -14.20 6.30 17.55
N CYS A 122 -15.10 6.73 16.66
CA CYS A 122 -16.26 7.55 17.06
C CYS A 122 -17.19 6.82 18.03
N VAL A 123 -17.44 5.52 17.84
CA VAL A 123 -18.28 4.73 18.77
C VAL A 123 -17.62 4.61 20.15
N ILE A 124 -16.30 4.38 20.20
CA ILE A 124 -15.55 4.30 21.47
C ILE A 124 -15.60 5.65 22.20
N LEU A 125 -15.39 6.76 21.49
CA LEU A 125 -15.49 8.10 22.07
C LEU A 125 -16.90 8.37 22.60
N MET A 126 -17.95 8.08 21.81
CA MET A 126 -19.34 8.25 22.24
C MET A 126 -19.67 7.41 23.48
N ALA A 127 -19.22 6.16 23.55
CA ALA A 127 -19.40 5.32 24.74
C ALA A 127 -18.71 5.91 25.99
N GLY A 128 -17.50 6.45 25.83
CA GLY A 128 -16.77 7.13 26.90
C GLY A 128 -17.47 8.40 27.41
N PHE A 129 -17.98 9.23 26.49
CA PHE A 129 -18.74 10.44 26.83
C PHE A 129 -20.09 10.09 27.49
N ALA A 130 -20.83 9.12 26.96
CA ALA A 130 -22.09 8.67 27.54
C ALA A 130 -21.89 8.12 28.96
N GLY A 131 -20.85 7.30 29.17
CA GLY A 131 -20.50 6.78 30.50
C GLY A 131 -20.16 7.88 31.49
N ARG A 132 -19.42 8.92 31.07
CA ARG A 132 -19.12 10.08 31.94
C ARG A 132 -20.35 10.92 32.26
N ILE A 133 -21.24 11.14 31.31
CA ILE A 133 -22.50 11.89 31.52
C ILE A 133 -23.41 11.14 32.50
N LEU A 134 -23.57 9.82 32.33
CA LEU A 134 -24.35 8.99 33.24
C LEU A 134 -23.75 8.93 34.65
N ALA A 135 -22.41 8.84 34.77
CA ALA A 135 -21.73 8.88 36.06
C ALA A 135 -21.93 10.22 36.79
N LEU A 136 -21.93 11.34 36.06
CA LEU A 136 -22.21 12.67 36.61
C LEU A 136 -23.68 12.79 37.05
N GLN A 137 -24.62 12.30 36.24
CA GLN A 137 -26.04 12.27 36.59
C GLN A 137 -26.32 11.44 37.85
N MET A 138 -25.67 10.27 38.01
CA MET A 138 -25.81 9.45 39.22
C MET A 138 -25.19 10.09 40.46
N ARG A 139 -24.07 10.82 40.33
CA ARG A 139 -23.49 11.58 41.45
C ARG A 139 -24.37 12.76 41.85
N ALA A 140 -24.96 13.45 40.89
CA ALA A 140 -25.87 14.56 41.15
C ALA A 140 -27.18 14.12 41.82
N LYS A 141 -27.63 12.89 41.59
CA LYS A 141 -28.85 12.32 42.21
C LYS A 141 -28.65 11.75 43.62
N LYS A 142 -27.40 11.66 44.10
CA LYS A 142 -27.04 11.07 45.40
C LYS A 142 -26.75 12.11 46.48
N ASN A 143 -26.63 13.39 46.10
CA ASN A 143 -26.68 14.55 47.00
C ASN A 143 -28.09 15.14 47.02
#